data_AF-A0A8T5A0N1-F1
#
_entry.id   AF-A0A8T5A0N1-F1
#
_cell.length_a   1.000
_cell.length_b   1.000
_cell.length_c   1.000
_cell.angle_alpha   90.00
_cell.angle_beta   90.00
_cell.angle_gamma   90.00
#
_symmetry.space_group_name_H-M   'P 1'
#
loop_
_entity.id
_entity.type
_entity.pdbx_description
1 polymer ?
#
loop_
_entity_poly.entity_id
_entity_poly.type
_entity_poly.pdbx_seq_one_letter_code
_entity_poly.pdbx_strand_id
1 'polypeptide(L)'
;MRTSRVWEILKKFKETCRFRGWKTSESEDWVEVDRKYHNFLLTRNIHPSSFRNIAQNRKCVVREGLSYRVVEASYMAWVFTETPPESLLNLFLANPEFSKRVALYDLSPFTEGRNTCVKLNFTDSAVFQEFENFLEKEFRVKIEEYANPKPNLEDCTLAETL
;
A
#
# COMPACT_ATOMS: atom_id res chain seq x y z
N MET A 1 0.35 -4.48 -19.50
CA MET A 1 -0.61 -3.35 -19.53
C MET A 1 -1.15 -2.95 -18.16
N ARG A 2 -1.59 -3.87 -17.28
CA ARG A 2 -2.16 -3.53 -15.95
C ARG A 2 -1.25 -2.68 -15.04
N THR A 3 0.02 -3.08 -14.91
CA THR A 3 1.01 -2.36 -14.08
C THR A 3 1.29 -0.93 -14.58
N SER A 4 1.17 -0.66 -15.88
CA SER A 4 1.41 0.67 -16.46
C SER A 4 0.41 1.70 -15.96
N ARG A 5 -0.88 1.32 -15.86
CA ARG A 5 -1.96 2.23 -15.47
C ARG A 5 -1.86 2.64 -14.00
N VAL A 6 -1.50 1.69 -13.12
CA VAL A 6 -1.30 2.00 -11.70
C VAL A 6 -0.01 2.79 -11.47
N TRP A 7 1.04 2.52 -12.25
CA TRP A 7 2.24 3.35 -12.22
C TRP A 7 1.96 4.80 -12.64
N GLU A 8 1.12 5.02 -13.66
CA GLU A 8 0.67 6.37 -14.05
C GLU A 8 -0.12 7.08 -12.95
N ILE A 9 -0.96 6.36 -12.20
CA ILE A 9 -1.66 6.89 -11.01
C ILE A 9 -0.64 7.41 -10.00
N LEU A 10 0.35 6.60 -9.62
CA LEU A 10 1.36 6.98 -8.64
C LEU A 10 2.22 8.15 -9.12
N LYS A 11 2.55 8.18 -10.42
CA LYS A 11 3.28 9.30 -11.03
C LYS A 11 2.49 10.61 -10.92
N LYS A 12 1.22 10.61 -11.33
CA LYS A 12 0.35 11.80 -11.24
C LYS A 12 0.10 12.19 -9.79
N PHE A 13 -0.03 11.22 -8.89
CA PHE A 13 -0.19 11.51 -7.47
C PHE A 13 1.02 12.25 -6.90
N LYS A 14 2.26 11.86 -7.27
CA LYS A 14 3.47 12.59 -6.88
C LYS A 14 3.47 14.02 -7.43
N GLU A 15 2.97 14.24 -8.64
CA GLU A 15 2.82 15.59 -9.19
C GLU A 15 1.83 16.43 -8.35
N THR A 16 0.67 15.87 -7.98
CA THR A 16 -0.28 16.51 -7.06
C THR A 16 0.33 16.83 -5.70
N CYS A 17 1.10 15.91 -5.13
CA CYS A 17 1.82 16.14 -3.87
C CYS A 17 2.81 17.31 -3.99
N ARG A 18 3.53 17.40 -5.11
CA ARG A 18 4.46 18.50 -5.38
C ARG A 18 3.74 19.85 -5.44
N PHE A 19 2.57 19.93 -6.07
CA PHE A 19 1.76 21.15 -6.10
C PHE A 19 1.26 21.57 -4.72
N ARG A 20 1.13 20.63 -3.77
CA ARG A 20 0.83 20.90 -2.36
C ARG A 20 2.05 21.36 -1.54
N GLY A 21 3.23 21.43 -2.16
CA GLY A 21 4.49 21.78 -1.48
C GLY A 21 5.16 20.61 -0.76
N TRP A 22 4.68 19.37 -0.95
CA TRP A 22 5.31 18.19 -0.39
C TRP A 22 6.51 17.76 -1.23
N LYS A 23 7.52 17.21 -0.56
CA LYS A 23 8.72 16.74 -1.25
C LYS A 23 8.47 15.32 -1.79
N THR A 24 8.86 15.09 -3.04
CA THR A 24 8.66 13.80 -3.73
C THR A 24 9.94 13.39 -4.41
N SER A 25 10.17 12.09 -4.56
CA SER A 25 11.21 11.58 -5.46
C SER A 25 10.92 11.82 -6.93
N GLU A 26 11.99 11.85 -7.72
CA GLU A 26 11.94 11.83 -9.18
C GLU A 26 11.62 10.42 -9.71
N SER A 27 12.35 9.40 -9.23
CA SER A 27 12.27 8.02 -9.71
C SER A 27 11.54 7.08 -8.76
N GLU A 28 11.80 7.16 -7.47
CA GLU A 28 11.19 6.28 -6.46
C GLU A 28 9.76 6.72 -6.14
N ASP A 29 9.02 5.93 -5.38
CA ASP A 29 7.63 6.21 -5.02
C ASP A 29 7.49 6.59 -3.54
N TRP A 30 8.17 7.65 -3.10
CA TRP A 30 8.00 8.21 -1.75
C TRP A 30 7.60 9.68 -1.77
N VAL A 31 6.93 10.08 -0.69
CA VAL A 31 6.57 11.47 -0.37
C VAL A 31 7.07 11.78 1.05
N GLU A 32 7.66 12.95 1.23
CA GLU A 32 8.14 13.46 2.52
C GLU A 32 7.30 14.69 2.94
N VAL A 33 6.67 14.58 4.10
CA VAL A 33 5.87 15.64 4.74
C VAL A 33 6.23 15.66 6.22
N ASP A 34 6.46 16.84 6.80
CA ASP A 34 6.80 17.00 8.22
C ASP A 34 7.95 16.08 8.70
N ARG A 35 8.97 15.90 7.83
CA ARG A 35 10.13 15.01 8.03
C ARG A 35 9.78 13.52 8.18
N LYS A 36 8.55 13.12 7.83
CA LYS A 36 8.11 11.73 7.77
C LYS A 36 8.14 11.25 6.33
N TYR A 37 8.71 10.06 6.11
CA TYR A 37 8.71 9.41 4.80
C TYR A 37 7.49 8.48 4.66
N HIS A 38 6.73 8.67 3.59
CA HIS A 38 5.57 7.87 3.20
C HIS A 38 5.92 7.15 1.91
N ASN A 39 6.19 5.85 2.00
CA ASN A 39 6.67 5.05 0.88
C ASN A 39 5.52 4.26 0.23
N PHE A 40 5.46 4.24 -1.10
CA PHE A 40 4.53 3.42 -1.87
C PHE A 40 5.29 2.27 -2.53
N LEU A 41 4.70 1.08 -2.45
CA LEU A 41 5.25 -0.16 -3.00
C LEU A 41 4.23 -0.73 -3.98
N LEU A 42 4.47 -0.46 -5.27
CA LEU A 42 3.70 -1.07 -6.34
C LEU A 42 4.08 -2.55 -6.49
N THR A 43 3.11 -3.45 -6.35
CA THR A 43 3.34 -4.89 -6.47
C THR A 43 2.20 -5.61 -7.17
N ARG A 44 2.49 -6.80 -7.72
CA ARG A 44 1.45 -7.73 -8.22
C ARG A 44 1.08 -8.71 -7.12
N ASN A 45 2.08 -9.42 -6.62
CA ASN A 45 1.96 -10.31 -5.49
C ASN A 45 3.16 -10.13 -4.56
N ILE A 46 3.06 -10.66 -3.35
CA ILE A 46 4.22 -10.79 -2.47
C ILE A 46 4.03 -11.99 -1.55
N HIS A 47 5.12 -12.73 -1.34
CA HIS A 47 5.12 -13.80 -0.37
C HIS A 47 5.00 -13.21 1.06
N PRO A 48 4.17 -13.80 1.95
CA PRO A 48 3.95 -13.26 3.30
C PRO A 48 5.22 -13.03 4.13
N SER A 49 6.25 -13.88 3.98
CA SER A 49 7.53 -13.68 4.68
C SER A 49 8.28 -12.43 4.19
N SER A 50 8.30 -12.18 2.88
CA SER A 50 8.90 -10.98 2.28
C SER A 50 8.13 -9.73 2.70
N PHE A 51 6.79 -9.80 2.69
CA PHE A 51 5.95 -8.70 3.19
C PHE A 51 6.30 -8.37 4.63
N ARG A 52 6.31 -9.38 5.53
CA ARG A 52 6.64 -9.20 6.95
C ARG A 52 8.01 -8.54 7.11
N ASN A 53 9.02 -9.06 6.41
CA ASN A 53 10.39 -8.56 6.49
C ASN A 53 10.47 -7.09 6.05
N ILE A 54 9.83 -6.73 4.94
CA ILE A 54 9.83 -5.36 4.40
C ILE A 54 9.04 -4.42 5.33
N ALA A 55 7.86 -4.83 5.77
CA ALA A 55 7.00 -4.05 6.68
C ALA A 55 7.65 -3.81 8.05
N GLN A 56 8.50 -4.72 8.53
CA GLN A 56 9.25 -4.57 9.78
C GLN A 56 10.48 -3.65 9.61
N ASN A 57 11.27 -3.87 8.56
CA ASN A 57 12.51 -3.11 8.33
C ASN A 57 12.26 -1.67 7.91
N ARG A 58 11.16 -1.41 7.20
CA ARG A 58 10.72 -0.06 6.79
C ARG A 58 11.79 0.74 6.03
N LYS A 59 12.68 0.06 5.33
CA LYS A 59 13.74 0.72 4.56
C LYS A 59 13.14 1.35 3.30
N CYS A 60 13.42 2.63 3.11
CA CYS A 60 13.07 3.40 1.93
C CYS A 60 14.34 3.98 1.32
N VAL A 61 14.50 3.83 0.01
CA VAL A 61 15.65 4.40 -0.71
C VAL A 61 15.29 5.80 -1.15
N VAL A 62 16.12 6.76 -0.78
CA VAL A 62 16.02 8.17 -1.18
C VAL A 62 17.18 8.50 -2.09
N ARG A 63 16.85 8.97 -3.29
CA ARG A 63 17.80 9.51 -4.25
C ARG A 63 17.68 11.02 -4.32
N GLU A 64 18.79 11.71 -4.15
CA GLU A 64 18.90 13.17 -4.28
C GLU A 64 20.03 13.46 -5.28
N GLY A 65 19.65 13.74 -6.53
CA GLY A 65 20.60 13.85 -7.64
C GLY A 65 21.33 12.52 -7.93
N LEU A 66 22.64 12.50 -7.67
CA LEU A 66 23.48 11.30 -7.84
C LEU A 66 23.71 10.53 -6.52
N SER A 67 23.27 11.07 -5.39
CA SER A 67 23.48 10.48 -4.07
C SER A 67 22.30 9.59 -3.67
N TYR A 68 22.61 8.47 -3.04
CA TYR A 68 21.63 7.53 -2.50
C TYR A 68 21.81 7.39 -1.00
N ARG A 69 20.70 7.32 -0.27
CA ARG A 69 20.68 6.96 1.15
C ARG A 69 19.47 6.10 1.46
N VAL A 70 19.58 5.30 2.51
CA VAL A 70 18.46 4.53 3.05
C VAL A 70 17.93 5.24 4.29
N VAL A 71 16.65 5.54 4.28
CA VAL A 71 15.92 6.13 5.41
C VAL A 71 14.87 5.15 5.93
N GLU A 72 14.39 5.40 7.14
CA GLU A 72 13.27 4.66 7.70
C GLU A 72 11.95 5.33 7.29
N ALA A 73 11.07 4.59 6.63
CA ALA A 73 9.73 5.01 6.31
C ALA A 73 8.87 5.05 7.58
N SER A 74 8.22 6.20 7.80
CA SER A 74 7.21 6.34 8.85
C SER A 74 5.95 5.55 8.49
N TYR A 75 5.60 5.54 7.20
CA TYR A 75 4.44 4.82 6.68
C TYR A 75 4.75 4.11 5.36
N MET A 76 4.07 3.00 5.11
CA MET A 76 4.22 2.20 3.88
C MET A 76 2.86 1.85 3.28
N ALA A 77 2.62 2.22 2.02
CA ALA A 77 1.44 1.83 1.27
C ALA A 77 1.81 0.74 0.26
N TRP A 78 1.19 -0.43 0.37
CA TRP A 78 1.29 -1.46 -0.65
C TRP A 78 0.16 -1.29 -1.64
N VAL A 79 0.51 -1.10 -2.91
CA VAL A 79 -0.45 -0.87 -3.99
C VAL A 79 -0.42 -2.09 -4.89
N PHE A 80 -1.48 -2.89 -4.83
CA PHE A 80 -1.60 -4.15 -5.54
C PHE A 80 -2.29 -3.97 -6.89
N THR A 81 -1.71 -4.54 -7.94
CA THR A 81 -2.34 -4.61 -9.28
C THR A 81 -3.06 -5.94 -9.54
N GLU A 82 -2.94 -6.90 -8.62
CA GLU A 82 -3.66 -8.18 -8.59
C GLU A 82 -4.18 -8.39 -7.15
N THR A 83 -5.31 -9.06 -6.97
CA THR A 83 -5.92 -9.22 -5.64
C THR A 83 -4.93 -9.84 -4.67
N PRO A 84 -4.63 -9.19 -3.52
CA PRO A 84 -3.72 -9.76 -2.54
C PRO A 84 -4.31 -11.05 -1.95
N PRO A 85 -3.49 -12.09 -1.71
CA PRO A 85 -3.98 -13.35 -1.18
C PRO A 85 -4.49 -13.18 0.25
N GLU A 86 -5.54 -13.92 0.62
CA GLU A 86 -6.18 -13.81 1.94
C GLU A 86 -5.19 -14.05 3.09
N SER A 87 -4.23 -14.96 2.93
CA SER A 87 -3.16 -15.20 3.89
C SER A 87 -2.35 -13.95 4.23
N LEU A 88 -2.17 -13.04 3.26
CA LEU A 88 -1.47 -11.77 3.45
C LEU A 88 -2.33 -10.77 4.23
N LEU A 89 -3.64 -10.75 3.95
CA LEU A 89 -4.60 -9.88 4.62
C LEU A 89 -4.79 -10.31 6.08
N ASN A 90 -4.92 -11.62 6.33
CA ASN A 90 -4.95 -12.20 7.67
C ASN A 90 -3.66 -11.91 8.44
N LEU A 91 -2.50 -12.01 7.78
CA LEU A 91 -1.23 -11.61 8.39
C LEU A 91 -1.22 -10.13 8.79
N PHE A 92 -1.72 -9.24 7.93
CA PHE A 92 -1.81 -7.81 8.23
C PHE A 92 -2.73 -7.54 9.42
N LEU A 93 -3.94 -8.10 9.41
CA LEU A 93 -4.95 -7.91 10.45
C LEU A 93 -4.52 -8.49 11.80
N ALA A 94 -3.78 -9.59 11.80
CA ALA A 94 -3.27 -10.22 13.03
C ALA A 94 -2.09 -9.46 13.68
N ASN A 95 -1.51 -8.45 13.01
CA ASN A 95 -0.34 -7.71 13.51
C ASN A 95 -0.69 -6.22 13.72
N PRO A 96 -1.05 -5.80 14.95
CA PRO A 96 -1.46 -4.42 15.24
C PRO A 96 -0.42 -3.35 14.87
N GLU A 97 0.87 -3.69 14.93
CA GLU A 97 1.95 -2.79 14.54
C GLU A 97 1.97 -2.49 13.04
N PHE A 98 1.50 -3.43 12.20
CA PHE A 98 1.34 -3.18 10.77
C PHE A 98 0.17 -2.23 10.54
N SER A 99 -0.96 -2.42 11.20
CA SER A 99 -2.14 -1.56 11.01
C SER A 99 -1.86 -0.07 11.28
N LYS A 100 -0.94 0.25 12.20
CA LYS A 100 -0.58 1.64 12.53
C LYS A 100 0.29 2.34 11.46
N ARG A 101 1.01 1.58 10.64
CA ARG A 101 2.08 2.12 9.76
C ARG A 101 1.96 1.70 8.31
N VAL A 102 1.21 0.64 8.05
CA VAL A 102 1.09 0.02 6.74
C VAL A 102 -0.35 0.17 6.26
N ALA A 103 -0.51 0.58 5.01
CA ALA A 103 -1.77 0.58 4.30
C ALA A 103 -1.69 -0.40 3.12
N LEU A 104 -2.78 -1.08 2.81
CA LEU A 104 -2.91 -1.91 1.61
C LEU A 104 -4.01 -1.32 0.72
N TYR A 105 -3.73 -1.22 -0.58
CA TYR A 105 -4.66 -0.78 -1.61
C TYR A 105 -4.70 -1.83 -2.71
N ASP A 106 -5.84 -2.47 -2.87
CA ASP A 106 -6.12 -3.37 -3.98
C ASP A 106 -6.75 -2.59 -5.12
N LEU A 107 -5.94 -2.33 -6.16
CA LEU A 107 -6.37 -1.73 -7.42
C LEU A 107 -6.61 -2.79 -8.50
N SER A 108 -6.61 -4.08 -8.17
CA SER A 108 -6.94 -5.12 -9.15
C SER A 108 -8.32 -4.92 -9.79
N PRO A 109 -9.41 -4.55 -9.07
CA PRO A 109 -10.69 -4.26 -9.71
C PRO A 109 -10.58 -3.11 -10.70
N PHE A 110 -9.80 -2.08 -10.34
CA PHE A 110 -9.52 -0.95 -11.22
C PHE A 110 -8.81 -1.34 -12.51
N THR A 111 -7.82 -2.23 -12.42
CA THR A 111 -7.11 -2.73 -13.59
C THR A 111 -7.97 -3.65 -14.48
N GLU A 112 -9.05 -4.20 -13.94
CA GLU A 112 -10.05 -5.02 -14.64
C GLU A 112 -11.18 -4.19 -15.25
N GLY A 113 -11.15 -2.86 -15.10
CA GLY A 113 -12.12 -1.94 -15.69
C GLY A 113 -13.27 -1.56 -14.76
N ARG A 114 -13.29 -2.06 -13.52
CA ARG A 114 -14.16 -1.51 -12.47
C ARG A 114 -13.59 -0.18 -12.00
N ASN A 115 -14.39 0.69 -11.38
CA ASN A 115 -13.87 1.94 -10.80
C ASN A 115 -13.85 1.83 -9.28
N THR A 116 -13.19 0.79 -8.76
CA THR A 116 -13.15 0.49 -7.33
C THR A 116 -11.73 0.20 -6.87
N CYS A 117 -11.38 0.69 -5.69
CA CYS A 117 -10.20 0.28 -4.93
C CYS A 117 -10.66 -0.27 -3.58
N VAL A 118 -10.21 -1.47 -3.23
CA VAL A 118 -10.46 -2.01 -1.89
C VAL A 118 -9.25 -1.66 -1.02
N LYS A 119 -9.47 -1.08 0.17
CA LYS A 119 -8.40 -0.66 1.07
C LYS A 119 -8.43 -1.38 2.41
N LEU A 120 -7.24 -1.46 3.02
CA LEU A 120 -7.01 -1.69 4.44
C LEU A 120 -6.05 -0.60 4.90
N ASN A 121 -6.57 0.50 5.41
CA ASN A 121 -5.77 1.62 5.89
C ASN A 121 -6.29 2.11 7.24
N PHE A 122 -5.54 1.80 8.31
CA PHE A 122 -5.83 2.28 9.66
C PHE A 122 -4.79 3.32 10.13
N THR A 123 -4.00 3.85 9.21
CA THR A 123 -2.93 4.79 9.52
C THR A 123 -3.45 6.23 9.64
N ASP A 124 -2.74 7.07 10.38
CA ASP A 124 -2.96 8.52 10.46
C ASP A 124 -2.17 9.30 9.38
N SER A 125 -1.72 8.61 8.33
CA SER A 125 -0.92 9.18 7.25
C SER A 125 -1.74 10.14 6.39
N ALA A 126 -1.48 11.45 6.52
CA ALA A 126 -2.09 12.48 5.69
C ALA A 126 -1.83 12.26 4.18
N VAL A 127 -0.67 11.71 3.82
CA VAL A 127 -0.34 11.36 2.43
C VAL A 127 -1.24 10.23 1.91
N PHE A 128 -1.57 9.24 2.75
CA PHE A 128 -2.41 8.12 2.34
C PHE A 128 -3.88 8.53 2.22
N GLN A 129 -4.35 9.39 3.14
CA GLN A 129 -5.67 10.01 3.02
C GLN A 129 -5.77 10.88 1.75
N GLU A 130 -4.72 11.63 1.43
CA GLU A 130 -4.68 12.41 0.19
C GLU A 130 -4.63 11.51 -1.06
N PHE A 131 -3.96 10.36 -0.98
CA PHE A 131 -3.98 9.38 -2.05
C PHE A 131 -5.38 8.82 -2.31
N GLU A 132 -6.12 8.49 -1.25
CA GLU A 132 -7.53 8.07 -1.35
C GLU A 132 -8.38 9.18 -2.00
N ASN A 133 -8.28 10.41 -1.52
CA ASN A 133 -8.99 11.57 -2.08
C ASN A 133 -8.64 11.80 -3.56
N PHE A 134 -7.37 11.62 -3.92
CA PHE A 134 -6.88 11.77 -5.29
C PHE A 134 -7.48 10.70 -6.21
N LEU A 135 -7.53 9.44 -5.78
CA LEU A 135 -8.17 8.36 -6.53
C LEU A 135 -9.65 8.65 -6.79
N GLU A 136 -10.36 9.15 -5.79
CA GLU A 136 -11.78 9.50 -5.91
C GLU A 136 -12.00 10.68 -6.87
N LYS A 137 -11.22 11.75 -6.74
CA LYS A 137 -11.43 13.00 -7.50
C LYS A 137 -10.93 12.91 -8.94
N GLU A 138 -9.71 12.42 -9.14
CA GLU A 138 -9.04 12.44 -10.44
C GLU A 138 -9.38 11.21 -11.29
N PHE A 139 -9.61 10.06 -10.65
CA PHE A 139 -9.87 8.81 -11.34
C PHE A 139 -11.28 8.27 -11.16
N ARG A 140 -12.13 8.94 -10.36
CA ARG A 140 -13.50 8.51 -10.05
C ARG A 140 -13.55 7.09 -9.50
N VAL A 141 -12.51 6.68 -8.79
CA VAL A 141 -12.41 5.38 -8.15
C VAL A 141 -13.13 5.44 -6.82
N LYS A 142 -14.12 4.58 -6.62
CA LYS A 142 -14.77 4.39 -5.33
C LYS A 142 -13.85 3.64 -4.38
N ILE A 143 -13.61 4.19 -3.19
CA ILE A 143 -12.84 3.52 -2.14
C ILE A 143 -13.80 2.66 -1.31
N GLU A 144 -13.47 1.39 -1.17
CA GLU A 144 -14.22 0.42 -0.36
C GLU A 144 -13.32 -0.15 0.73
N GLU A 145 -13.82 -0.22 1.97
CA GLU A 145 -13.10 -0.90 3.04
C GLU A 145 -13.13 -2.41 2.78
N TYR A 146 -12.03 -3.08 3.08
CA TYR A 146 -11.99 -4.54 3.05
C TYR A 146 -12.98 -5.09 4.07
N ALA A 147 -14.00 -5.80 3.57
CA ALA A 147 -14.92 -6.54 4.41
C ALA A 147 -14.18 -7.77 4.95
N ASN A 148 -13.93 -7.80 6.26
CA ASN A 148 -13.29 -8.93 6.93
C ASN A 148 -14.07 -10.23 6.59
N PRO A 149 -13.51 -11.18 5.80
CA PRO A 149 -14.11 -12.49 5.72
C PRO A 149 -14.00 -13.06 7.14
N LYS A 150 -15.12 -13.56 7.67
CA LYS A 150 -15.09 -14.31 8.92
C LYS A 150 -14.03 -15.42 8.75
N PRO A 151 -13.20 -15.69 9.76
CA PRO A 151 -12.34 -16.86 9.69
C PRO A 151 -13.24 -18.08 9.50
N ASN A 152 -13.11 -18.78 8.36
CA ASN A 152 -13.69 -20.10 8.20
C ASN A 152 -12.98 -20.99 9.22
N LEU A 153 -13.67 -21.24 10.33
CA LEU A 153 -13.20 -22.03 11.46
C LEU A 153 -13.29 -23.54 11.15
N GLU A 154 -13.08 -23.95 9.89
CA GLU A 154 -13.28 -25.34 9.44
C GLU A 154 -11.98 -26.08 9.07
N ASP A 155 -10.82 -25.42 9.02
CA ASP A 155 -9.54 -26.09 8.68
C ASP A 155 -8.61 -26.34 9.88
N CYS A 156 -9.14 -26.37 11.11
CA CYS A 156 -8.38 -26.76 12.32
C CYS A 156 -9.06 -27.87 13.12
N THR A 157 -9.40 -28.97 12.46
CA THR A 157 -9.68 -30.24 13.15
C THR A 157 -9.18 -31.43 12.33
N LEU A 158 -7.86 -31.63 12.22
CA LEU A 158 -7.26 -32.96 11.97
C LEU A 158 -5.81 -32.99 12.46
N ALA A 159 -5.62 -33.02 13.79
CA ALA A 159 -4.42 -33.60 14.39
C ALA A 159 -4.67 -33.85 15.89
N GLU A 160 -5.60 -34.73 16.22
CA GLU A 160 -5.64 -35.41 17.53
C GLU A 160 -6.56 -36.62 17.46
N THR A 161 -6.10 -37.72 16.85
CA THR A 161 -6.51 -39.07 17.30
C THR A 161 -5.51 -40.14 16.84
N LEU A 162 -5.05 -40.89 17.85
CA LEU A 162 -4.23 -42.12 17.89
C LEU A 162 -2.70 -41.96 17.78
#